data_AF-A0A411FF21-F1
#
_entry.id   AF-A0A411FF21-F1
#
_cell.length_a   1.000
_cell.length_b   1.000
_cell.length_c   1.000
_cell.angle_alpha   90.00
_cell.angle_beta   90.00
_cell.angle_gamma   90.00
#
_symmetry.space_group_name_H-M   'P 1'
#
loop_
_entity.id
_entity.type
_entity.pdbx_description
1 polymer ?
#
loop_
_entity_poly.entity_id
_entity_poly.type
_entity_poly.pdbx_seq_one_letter_code
_entity_poly.pdbx_strand_id
1 'polypeptide(L)' 'MDKPKRPLLKSKRPFHRRLPPSQSGGRIDYRNLSLISRFISEQGKILSRRMNRLTLK' A
#
# COMPACT_ATOMS: atom_id res chain seq x y z
N MET A 1 -46.20 -7.35 -20.49
CA MET A 1 -45.68 -5.97 -20.38
C MET A 1 -44.36 -6.02 -19.65
N ASP A 2 -43.36 -6.38 -20.43
CA ASP A 2 -42.09 -6.98 -20.04
C ASP A 2 -41.10 -5.91 -19.57
N LYS A 3 -40.63 -6.01 -18.33
CA LYS A 3 -39.54 -5.17 -17.84
C LYS A 3 -38.24 -5.60 -18.53
N PRO A 4 -37.48 -4.70 -19.18
CA PRO A 4 -36.17 -5.05 -19.70
C PRO A 4 -35.21 -5.24 -18.51
N LYS A 5 -34.71 -6.47 -18.33
CA LYS A 5 -33.58 -6.78 -17.43
C LYS A 5 -32.34 -6.09 -18.01
N ARG A 6 -31.98 -4.93 -17.44
CA ARG A 6 -30.78 -4.18 -17.86
C ARG A 6 -29.55 -5.09 -17.71
N PRO A 7 -28.73 -5.30 -18.76
CA PRO A 7 -27.47 -6.00 -18.58
C PRO A 7 -26.56 -5.08 -17.75
N LEU A 8 -26.22 -5.51 -16.54
CA LEU A 8 -25.19 -4.88 -15.74
C LEU A 8 -23.84 -5.10 -16.44
N LEU A 9 -23.55 -4.27 -17.44
CA LEU A 9 -22.22 -4.09 -18.02
C LEU A 9 -21.31 -3.53 -16.92
N LYS A 10 -20.85 -4.41 -16.04
CA LYS A 10 -19.74 -4.10 -15.14
C LYS A 10 -18.52 -3.87 -16.04
N SER A 11 -18.18 -2.59 -16.24
CA SER A 11 -16.83 -2.21 -16.64
C SER A 11 -15.88 -3.00 -15.73
N LYS A 12 -15.06 -3.87 -16.33
CA LYS A 12 -13.91 -4.48 -15.66
C LYS A 12 -12.94 -3.34 -15.33
N ARG A 13 -13.26 -2.55 -14.30
CA ARG A 13 -12.38 -1.52 -13.78
C ARG A 13 -11.06 -2.23 -13.49
N PRO A 14 -9.93 -1.72 -14.00
CA PRO A 14 -8.64 -2.27 -13.60
C PRO A 14 -8.57 -2.08 -12.10
N PHE A 15 -8.71 -3.17 -11.35
CA PHE A 15 -8.49 -3.19 -9.92
C PHE A 15 -7.12 -2.55 -9.72
N HIS A 16 -7.13 -1.35 -9.16
CA HIS A 16 -5.99 -0.44 -9.06
C HIS A 16 -4.69 -1.22 -8.92
N ARG A 17 -3.81 -1.04 -9.91
CA ARG A 17 -2.43 -1.55 -9.93
C ARG A 17 -1.89 -1.48 -8.50
N ARG A 18 -1.81 -2.64 -7.83
CA ARG A 18 -1.12 -2.71 -6.54
C ARG A 18 0.32 -2.38 -6.85
N LEU A 19 0.73 -1.18 -6.47
CA LEU A 19 2.14 -0.81 -6.51
C LEU A 19 2.91 -1.90 -5.77
N PRO A 20 4.02 -2.42 -6.33
CA PRO A 20 4.76 -3.51 -5.73
C PRO A 20 5.14 -3.15 -4.29
N PRO A 21 5.13 -4.12 -3.36
CA PRO A 21 5.64 -3.91 -2.02
C PRO A 21 7.05 -3.32 -2.09
N SER A 22 7.36 -2.33 -1.25
CA SER A 22 8.73 -1.81 -1.16
C SER A 22 9.59 -2.91 -0.54
N GLN A 23 10.24 -3.69 -1.39
CA GLN A 23 11.05 -4.83 -0.98
C GLN A 23 12.40 -4.31 -0.48
N SER A 24 12.43 -3.76 0.73
CA SER A 24 13.68 -3.56 1.47
C SER A 24 14.15 -4.93 1.97
N GLY A 25 14.67 -5.76 1.06
CA GLY A 25 15.17 -7.11 1.35
C GLY A 25 16.46 -7.17 2.18
N GLY A 26 16.80 -6.09 2.88
CA GLY A 26 18.03 -5.95 3.68
C GLY A 26 17.75 -5.86 5.18
N ARG A 27 18.76 -6.16 6.00
CA ARG A 27 18.70 -5.96 7.45
C ARG A 27 18.58 -4.45 7.74
N ILE A 28 17.52 -4.07 8.44
CA ILE A 28 17.33 -2.67 8.85
C ILE A 28 18.16 -2.46 10.12
N ASP A 29 19.22 -1.66 10.00
CA ASP A 29 20.05 -1.27 11.13
C ASP A 29 19.68 0.13 11.63
N TYR A 30 19.72 0.32 12.96
CA TYR A 30 19.39 1.60 13.61
C TYR A 30 20.32 2.76 13.20
N ARG A 31 21.51 2.44 12.69
CA ARG A 31 22.49 3.43 12.22
C ARG A 31 22.08 4.08 10.89
N ASN A 32 21.19 3.43 10.13
CA ASN A 32 20.72 3.99 8.86
C ASN A 32 19.57 4.97 9.08
N LEU A 33 19.92 6.19 9.50
CA LEU A 33 18.99 7.28 9.72
C LEU A 33 18.19 7.63 8.45
N SER A 34 18.80 7.48 7.26
CA SER A 34 18.18 7.79 5.97
C SER A 34 17.01 6.87 5.61
N LEU A 35 17.01 5.65 6.16
CA LEU A 35 15.94 4.67 6.00
C LEU A 35 14.86 4.85 7.07
N ILE A 36 15.28 5.11 8.31
CA ILE A 36 14.38 5.29 9.46
C ILE A 36 13.52 6.54 9.30
N SER A 37 14.10 7.64 8.80
CA SER A 37 13.35 8.89 8.58
C SER A 37 12.19 8.74 7.60
N ARG A 38 12.24 7.77 6.67
CA ARG A 38 11.14 7.48 5.72
C ARG A 38 9.92 6.86 6.40
N PHE A 39 10.10 6.28 7.59
CA PHE A 39 9.07 5.56 8.34
C PHE A 39 8.56 6.34 9.55
N ILE A 40 9.07 7.56 9.77
CA ILE A 40 8.71 8.44 10.87
C ILE A 40 8.00 9.67 10.30
N SER A 41 6.95 10.16 10.97
CA SER A 41 6.27 11.40 10.61
C SER A 41 7.10 12.62 11.00
N GLU A 42 6.76 13.80 10.49
CA GLU A 42 7.44 15.05 10.85
C GLU A 42 7.42 15.32 12.37
N GLN A 43 6.37 14.87 13.07
CA GLN A 43 6.22 14.96 14.52
C GLN A 43 6.95 13.86 15.29
N GLY A 44 7.70 12.98 14.63
CA GLY A 44 8.46 11.90 15.29
C GLY A 44 7.65 10.62 15.57
N LYS A 45 6.44 10.47 15.04
CA LYS A 45 5.61 9.26 15.26
C LYS A 45 5.94 8.18 14.25
N ILE A 46 5.98 6.92 14.68
CA ILE A 46 6.18 5.78 13.76
C ILE A 46 4.94 5.61 12.87
N LEU A 47 5.15 5.56 11.57
CA LEU A 47 4.08 5.37 10.59
C LEU A 47 3.58 3.91 10.59
N SER A 48 2.29 3.75 10.27
CA SER A 48 1.65 2.44 10.25
C SER A 48 2.15 1.56 9.10
N ARG A 49 2.07 0.22 9.28
CA ARG A 49 2.44 -0.77 8.25
C ARG A 49 1.67 -0.62 6.93
N ARG A 50 0.43 -0.12 6.97
CA ARG A 50 -0.37 0.12 5.77
C ARG A 50 0.27 1.18 4.86
N MET A 51 0.87 2.20 5.48
CA MET A 51 1.61 3.23 4.75
C MET A 51 2.98 2.73 4.32
N ASN A 52 3.69 2.04 5.22
CA ASN A 52 5.07 1.60 4.96
C ASN A 52 5.16 0.39 4.03
N ARG A 53 4.04 -0.32 3.78
CA ARG A 53 3.96 -1.54 2.95
C ARG A 53 5.00 -2.61 3.33
N LEU A 54 5.32 -2.69 4.62
CA LEU A 54 6.25 -3.66 5.19
C LEU A 54 5.51 -4.92 5.64
N THR A 55 6.18 -6.07 5.50
CA THR A 55 5.71 -7.34 6.05
C THR A 55 5.99 -7.41 7.55
N LEU A 56 5.15 -8.14 8.29
CA LEU A 56 5.48 -8.54 9.65
C LEU A 56 6.44 -9.73 9.53
N LYS A 57 7.62 -9.64 10.15
CA LYS A 57 8.56 -10.75 10.25
C LYS A 57 8.27 -11.57 11.50
#